data_AF-A0A7J4RIW5-F1
#
_entry.id   AF-A0A7J4RIW5-F1
#
_cell.length_a   1.000
_cell.length_b   1.000
_cell.length_c   1.000
_cell.angle_alpha   90.00
_cell.angle_beta   90.00
_cell.angle_gamma   90.00
#
_symmetry.space_group_name_H-M   'P 1'
#
loop_
_entity.id
_entity.type
_entity.pdbx_description
1 polymer ?
#
loop_
_entity_poly.entity_id
_entity_poly.type
_entity_poly.pdbx_seq_one_letter_code
_entity_poly.pdbx_strand_id
1 'polypeptide(L)'
;MTESSLSWREVVIQDPEGGDIVLWPHLPCVIMPKKVRSRKIWDGLALTMSTNDFLYMMEDYEKEKLSPGVNVEAAISSGTLLSRLLKDLRELNIDGPHIPDPEAVRLVSHAKNARGGLPIFLIEPEIDDEMWFEWLSRCAEMEVRISSLLSRLTTAKRWKKHAQNAV
;
A
#
# COMPACT_ATOMS: atom_id res chain seq x y z
N MET A 1 -22.04 -13.22 -17.59
CA MET A 1 -20.90 -12.59 -16.90
C MET A 1 -20.15 -13.70 -16.20
N THR A 2 -18.99 -14.09 -16.71
CA THR A 2 -18.10 -15.08 -16.06
C THR A 2 -17.64 -14.51 -14.72
N GLU A 3 -17.73 -15.30 -13.65
CA GLU A 3 -17.14 -14.95 -12.34
C GLU A 3 -15.70 -14.49 -12.55
N SER A 4 -15.36 -13.29 -12.08
CA SER A 4 -13.99 -12.80 -12.07
C SER A 4 -13.20 -13.67 -11.09
N SER A 5 -12.53 -14.70 -11.59
CA SER A 5 -11.61 -15.48 -10.77
C SER A 5 -10.47 -14.55 -10.33
N LEU A 6 -10.36 -14.28 -9.03
CA LEU A 6 -9.22 -13.55 -8.46
C LEU A 6 -7.96 -14.36 -8.75
N SER A 7 -7.21 -13.93 -9.75
CA SER A 7 -5.99 -14.59 -10.21
C SER A 7 -4.78 -13.83 -9.65
N TRP A 8 -3.91 -14.51 -8.91
CA TRP A 8 -2.61 -14.00 -8.46
C TRP A 8 -1.56 -13.96 -9.59
N ARG A 9 -2.01 -13.93 -10.84
CA ARG A 9 -1.16 -13.89 -12.03
C ARG A 9 -1.20 -12.50 -12.63
N GLU A 10 -0.11 -12.15 -13.31
CA GLU A 10 -0.03 -10.94 -14.11
C GLU A 10 -1.17 -10.88 -15.12
N VAL A 11 -1.75 -9.69 -15.26
CA VAL A 11 -2.67 -9.37 -16.35
C VAL A 11 -1.89 -8.50 -17.34
N VAL A 12 -1.79 -8.96 -18.58
CA VAL A 12 -1.11 -8.24 -19.65
C VAL A 12 -2.15 -7.54 -20.51
N ILE A 13 -2.02 -6.22 -20.63
CA ILE A 13 -2.83 -5.37 -21.49
C ILE A 13 -1.93 -4.92 -22.62
N GLN A 14 -2.36 -5.14 -23.87
CA GLN A 14 -1.62 -4.66 -25.04
C GLN A 14 -1.95 -3.19 -25.26
N ASP A 15 -0.91 -2.36 -25.35
CA ASP A 15 -1.08 -0.94 -25.65
C ASP A 15 -1.36 -0.76 -27.16
N PRO A 16 -2.43 -0.04 -27.56
CA PRO A 16 -2.70 0.27 -28.95
C PRO A 16 -1.55 1.00 -29.67
N GLU A 17 -0.74 1.78 -28.94
CA GLU A 17 0.43 2.48 -29.48
C GLU A 17 1.70 1.60 -29.48
N GLY A 18 1.61 0.39 -28.93
CA GLY A 18 2.64 -0.63 -28.91
C GLY A 18 3.25 -0.86 -27.53
N GLY A 19 3.62 -2.12 -27.26
CA GLY A 19 4.14 -2.56 -25.96
C GLY A 19 3.10 -3.27 -25.10
N ASP A 20 3.55 -3.73 -23.93
CA ASP A 20 2.75 -4.46 -22.96
C ASP A 20 2.69 -3.70 -21.64
N ILE A 21 1.48 -3.45 -21.14
CA ILE A 21 1.24 -3.01 -19.77
C ILE A 21 1.00 -4.26 -18.92
N VAL A 22 1.90 -4.51 -17.97
CA VAL A 22 1.82 -5.66 -17.07
C VAL A 22 1.28 -5.22 -15.72
N LEU A 23 0.01 -5.50 -15.46
CA LEU A 23 -0.58 -5.35 -14.14
C LEU A 23 -0.17 -6.54 -13.28
N TRP A 24 0.63 -6.27 -12.26
CA TRP A 24 1.12 -7.29 -11.35
C TRP A 24 0.41 -7.18 -9.99
N PRO A 25 -0.41 -8.17 -9.58
CA PRO A 25 -1.01 -8.17 -8.27
C PRO A 25 0.03 -8.52 -7.20
N HIS A 26 0.12 -7.70 -6.14
CA HIS A 26 0.93 -7.99 -4.96
C HIS A 26 0.14 -7.81 -3.66
N LEU A 27 0.64 -8.43 -2.59
CA LEU A 27 0.13 -8.20 -1.24
C LEU A 27 0.86 -7.00 -0.64
N PRO A 28 0.14 -5.93 -0.25
CA PRO A 28 0.79 -4.74 0.29
C PRO A 28 1.44 -5.03 1.64
N CYS A 29 2.59 -4.40 1.89
CA CYS A 29 3.33 -4.48 3.15
C CYS A 29 3.78 -5.90 3.54
N VAL A 30 3.87 -6.83 2.58
CA VAL A 30 4.34 -8.21 2.78
C VAL A 30 5.57 -8.46 1.92
N ILE A 31 6.57 -9.15 2.47
CA ILE A 31 7.72 -9.61 1.70
C ILE A 31 7.26 -10.73 0.77
N MET A 32 7.07 -10.42 -0.52
CA MET A 32 6.59 -11.43 -1.47
C MET A 32 7.67 -12.50 -1.72
N PRO A 33 7.34 -13.80 -1.61
CA PRO A 33 8.27 -14.85 -1.98
C PRO A 33 8.72 -14.75 -3.44
N LYS A 34 10.00 -15.05 -3.74
CA LYS A 34 10.53 -15.03 -5.11
C LYS A 34 9.71 -15.87 -6.11
N LYS A 35 8.96 -16.88 -5.64
CA LYS A 35 8.13 -17.76 -6.47
C LYS A 35 6.88 -17.09 -7.04
N VAL A 36 6.35 -16.06 -6.37
CA VAL A 36 5.13 -15.35 -6.75
C VAL A 36 5.40 -13.99 -7.42
N ARG A 37 6.67 -13.56 -7.44
CA ARG A 37 7.08 -12.33 -8.13
C ARG A 37 7.10 -12.52 -9.63
N SER A 38 6.81 -11.43 -10.35
CA SER A 38 7.00 -11.36 -11.80
C SER A 38 8.43 -11.72 -12.20
N ARG A 39 8.56 -12.48 -13.29
CA ARG A 39 9.85 -12.75 -13.95
C ARG A 39 10.01 -12.03 -15.29
N LYS A 40 9.04 -11.20 -15.67
CA LYS A 40 9.12 -10.44 -16.92
C LYS A 40 10.23 -9.40 -16.82
N ILE A 41 10.87 -9.16 -17.96
CA ILE A 41 11.77 -8.02 -18.16
C ILE A 41 10.87 -6.86 -18.60
N TRP A 42 10.98 -5.72 -17.93
CA TRP A 42 10.13 -4.55 -18.15
C TRP A 42 11.00 -3.31 -18.32
N ASP A 43 10.62 -2.40 -19.21
CA ASP A 43 11.46 -1.25 -19.58
C ASP A 43 11.11 0.04 -18.84
N GLY A 44 10.04 0.02 -18.04
CA GLY A 44 9.63 1.12 -17.18
C GLY A 44 8.82 0.60 -16.00
N LEU A 45 8.73 1.41 -14.96
CA LEU A 45 7.93 1.14 -13.76
C LEU A 45 6.83 2.18 -13.66
N ALA A 46 5.59 1.75 -13.52
CA ALA A 46 4.48 2.64 -13.21
C ALA A 46 3.94 2.30 -11.81
N LEU A 47 3.75 3.32 -10.97
CA LEU A 47 3.25 3.19 -9.61
C LEU A 47 1.95 3.95 -9.47
N THR A 48 0.95 3.31 -8.87
CA THR A 48 -0.34 3.92 -8.52
C THR A 48 -0.19 4.70 -7.21
N MET A 49 0.59 5.78 -7.26
CA MET A 49 0.83 6.69 -6.13
C MET A 49 1.12 8.09 -6.66
N SER A 50 0.82 9.11 -5.87
CA SER A 50 1.16 10.51 -6.17
C SER A 50 2.65 10.80 -5.98
N THR A 51 3.13 11.96 -6.44
CA THR A 51 4.51 12.40 -6.17
C THR A 51 4.78 12.52 -4.67
N ASN A 52 3.82 13.05 -3.91
CA ASN A 52 3.99 13.21 -2.47
C ASN A 52 4.05 11.85 -1.75
N ASP A 53 3.18 10.90 -2.10
CA ASP A 53 3.19 9.56 -1.50
C ASP A 53 4.48 8.81 -1.83
N PHE A 54 4.99 8.97 -3.06
CA PHE A 54 6.28 8.43 -3.44
C PHE A 54 7.41 9.00 -2.59
N LEU A 55 7.43 10.32 -2.37
CA LEU A 55 8.45 10.97 -1.54
C LEU A 55 8.36 10.50 -0.09
N TYR A 56 7.17 10.45 0.51
CA TYR A 56 6.96 9.93 1.86
C TYR A 56 7.39 8.47 2.00
N MET A 57 7.05 7.62 1.02
CA MET A 57 7.50 6.23 1.02
C MET A 57 9.03 6.12 1.02
N MET A 58 9.72 6.96 0.23
CA MET A 58 11.18 6.97 0.18
C MET A 58 11.80 7.51 1.48
N GLU A 59 11.21 8.53 2.09
CA GLU A 59 11.63 9.03 3.41
C GLU A 59 11.47 7.96 4.49
N ASP A 60 10.32 7.30 4.53
CA ASP A 60 10.04 6.23 5.48
C ASP A 60 10.98 5.04 5.27
N TYR A 61 11.35 4.75 4.03
CA TYR A 61 12.36 3.72 3.73
C TYR A 61 13.74 4.09 4.30
N GLU A 62 14.17 5.34 4.19
CA GLU A 62 15.44 5.78 4.77
C GLU A 62 15.39 5.77 6.32
N LYS A 63 14.26 6.15 6.92
CA LYS A 63 14.05 6.03 8.38
C LYS A 63 14.13 4.58 8.83
N GLU A 64 13.47 3.66 8.12
CA GLU A 64 13.46 2.22 8.43
C GLU A 64 14.88 1.63 8.35
N LYS A 65 15.69 2.09 7.39
CA LYS A 65 17.11 1.68 7.26
C LYS A 65 17.96 2.16 8.44
N LEU A 66 17.70 3.38 8.94
CA LEU A 66 18.42 3.95 10.07
C LEU A 66 17.98 3.32 11.41
N SER A 67 16.69 3.01 11.54
CA SER A 67 16.10 2.45 12.76
C SER A 67 15.00 1.45 12.37
N PRO A 68 15.32 0.15 12.24
CA PRO A 68 14.34 -0.87 11.90
C PRO A 68 13.16 -0.90 12.88
N GLY A 69 11.94 -0.95 12.36
CA GLY A 69 10.69 -0.93 13.11
C GLY A 69 10.18 0.46 13.50
N VAL A 70 10.90 1.54 13.18
CA VAL A 70 10.50 2.90 13.56
C VAL A 70 9.13 3.29 12.99
N ASN A 71 8.87 2.91 11.74
CA ASN A 71 7.60 3.24 11.09
C ASN A 71 6.44 2.43 11.69
N VAL A 72 6.69 1.18 12.09
CA VAL A 72 5.70 0.34 12.78
C VAL A 72 5.38 0.91 14.16
N GLU A 73 6.37 1.34 14.94
CA GLU A 73 6.15 1.97 16.25
C GLU A 73 5.42 3.32 16.12
N ALA A 74 5.74 4.11 15.09
CA ALA A 74 4.99 5.32 14.77
C ALA A 74 3.51 5.01 14.46
N ALA A 75 3.25 3.98 13.63
CA ALA A 75 1.90 3.54 13.31
C ALA A 75 1.13 3.01 14.55
N ILE A 76 1.78 2.26 15.44
CA ILE A 76 1.22 1.80 16.73
C ILE A 76 0.87 2.98 17.66
N SER A 77 1.62 4.07 17.58
CA SER A 77 1.41 5.26 18.40
C SER A 77 0.32 6.19 17.87
N SER A 78 -0.08 6.05 16.60
CA SER A 78 -1.07 6.91 15.92
C SER A 78 -2.49 6.83 16.49
N GLY A 79 -2.84 5.79 17.26
CA GLY A 79 -4.19 5.59 17.81
C GLY A 79 -5.26 5.22 16.77
N THR A 80 -4.88 4.97 15.51
CA THR A 80 -5.76 4.59 14.41
C THR A 80 -6.26 3.13 14.51
N LEU A 81 -7.12 2.68 13.58
CA LEU A 81 -7.49 1.27 13.48
C LEU A 81 -6.28 0.38 13.19
N LEU A 82 -5.37 0.83 12.32
CA LEU A 82 -4.09 0.15 12.04
C LEU A 82 -3.29 -0.03 13.33
N SER A 83 -3.24 0.99 14.20
CA SER A 83 -2.54 0.87 15.48
C SER A 83 -3.06 -0.27 16.36
N ARG A 84 -4.37 -0.55 16.31
CA ARG A 84 -4.99 -1.66 17.06
C ARG A 84 -4.64 -3.00 16.45
N LEU A 85 -4.74 -3.11 15.12
CA LEU A 85 -4.33 -4.31 14.39
C LEU A 85 -2.87 -4.67 14.69
N LEU A 86 -1.97 -3.70 14.62
CA LEU A 86 -0.54 -3.90 14.90
C LEU A 86 -0.27 -4.35 16.35
N LYS A 87 -1.00 -3.79 17.32
CA LYS A 87 -0.90 -4.21 18.73
C LYS A 87 -1.34 -5.65 18.92
N ASP A 88 -2.49 -6.03 18.34
CA ASP A 88 -3.00 -7.40 18.42
C ASP A 88 -2.06 -8.41 17.75
N LEU A 89 -1.54 -8.10 16.56
CA LEU A 89 -0.56 -8.97 15.87
C LEU A 89 0.67 -9.18 16.73
N ARG A 90 1.18 -8.12 17.38
CA ARG A 90 2.30 -8.18 18.30
C ARG A 90 1.99 -9.01 19.55
N GLU A 91 0.81 -8.85 20.15
CA GLU A 91 0.36 -9.67 21.29
C GLU A 91 0.25 -11.16 20.94
N LEU A 92 -0.15 -11.46 19.70
CA LEU A 92 -0.27 -12.83 19.17
C LEU A 92 1.05 -13.40 18.65
N ASN A 93 2.17 -12.66 18.71
CA ASN A 93 3.45 -13.01 18.10
C ASN A 93 3.35 -13.37 16.60
N ILE A 94 2.44 -12.69 15.88
CA ILE A 94 2.30 -12.81 14.43
C ILE A 94 3.14 -11.72 13.78
N ASP A 95 3.90 -12.09 12.75
CA ASP A 95 4.70 -11.13 11.99
C ASP A 95 3.80 -10.07 11.32
N GLY A 96 4.15 -8.81 11.55
CA GLY A 96 3.34 -7.66 11.15
C GLY A 96 3.61 -7.22 9.71
N PRO A 97 2.85 -6.22 9.21
CA PRO A 97 3.17 -5.58 7.94
C PRO A 97 4.51 -4.84 8.03
N HIS A 98 5.28 -4.89 6.96
CA HIS A 98 6.49 -4.08 6.77
C HIS A 98 6.12 -2.70 6.24
N ILE A 99 6.60 -1.64 6.89
CA ILE A 99 6.28 -0.25 6.55
C ILE A 99 7.60 0.50 6.31
N PRO A 100 7.83 1.09 5.12
CA PRO A 100 6.94 1.13 3.96
C PRO A 100 6.84 -0.23 3.22
N ASP A 101 5.95 -0.32 2.23
CA ASP A 101 5.77 -1.54 1.44
C ASP A 101 7.10 -2.00 0.80
N PRO A 102 7.60 -3.19 1.15
CA PRO A 102 8.90 -3.67 0.68
C PRO A 102 8.91 -3.93 -0.83
N GLU A 103 7.78 -4.28 -1.45
CA GLU A 103 7.75 -4.57 -2.89
C GLU A 103 7.81 -3.31 -3.73
N ALA A 104 7.09 -2.25 -3.36
CA ALA A 104 7.18 -0.96 -4.05
C ALA A 104 8.60 -0.40 -3.98
N VAL A 105 9.20 -0.38 -2.79
CA VAL A 105 10.60 0.03 -2.57
C VAL A 105 11.57 -0.81 -3.38
N ARG A 106 11.38 -2.13 -3.45
CA ARG A 106 12.22 -3.03 -4.23
C ARG A 106 12.14 -2.72 -5.73
N LEU A 107 10.94 -2.48 -6.25
CA LEU A 107 10.73 -2.14 -7.66
C LEU A 107 11.40 -0.81 -8.00
N VAL A 108 11.25 0.21 -7.17
CA VAL A 108 11.91 1.52 -7.33
C VAL A 108 13.43 1.37 -7.30
N SER A 109 13.95 0.60 -6.34
CA SER A 109 15.38 0.34 -6.22
C SER A 109 15.91 -0.40 -7.46
N HIS A 110 15.15 -1.36 -7.98
CA HIS A 110 15.52 -2.05 -9.22
C HIS A 110 15.52 -1.09 -10.41
N ALA A 111 14.47 -0.28 -10.58
CA ALA A 111 14.37 0.70 -11.64
C ALA A 111 15.56 1.67 -11.64
N LYS A 112 15.92 2.22 -10.48
CA LYS A 112 17.06 3.15 -10.33
C LYS A 112 18.42 2.51 -10.68
N ASN A 113 18.61 1.23 -10.37
CA ASN A 113 19.91 0.55 -10.53
C ASN A 113 20.06 -0.19 -11.85
N ALA A 114 18.96 -0.56 -12.52
CA ALA A 114 18.99 -1.34 -13.74
C ALA A 114 19.23 -0.45 -14.97
N ARG A 115 20.08 -0.91 -15.89
CA ARG A 115 20.23 -0.37 -17.27
C ARG A 115 20.42 1.16 -17.34
N GLY A 116 21.11 1.75 -16.37
CA GLY A 116 21.35 3.19 -16.32
C GLY A 116 20.20 4.03 -15.78
N GLY A 117 19.18 3.40 -15.21
CA GLY A 117 17.98 4.04 -14.68
C GLY A 117 16.79 3.82 -15.62
N LEU A 118 15.84 3.02 -15.19
CA LEU A 118 14.56 2.85 -15.88
C LEU A 118 13.62 4.00 -15.53
N PRO A 119 12.79 4.47 -16.47
CA PRO A 119 11.78 5.47 -16.20
C PRO A 119 10.78 4.98 -15.13
N ILE A 120 10.45 5.87 -14.21
CA ILE A 120 9.44 5.66 -13.17
C ILE A 120 8.31 6.66 -13.42
N PHE A 121 7.10 6.14 -13.58
CA PHE A 121 5.89 6.92 -13.81
C PHE A 121 5.00 6.84 -12.56
N LEU A 122 4.59 7.99 -12.05
CA LEU A 122 3.64 8.10 -10.95
C LEU A 122 2.28 8.40 -11.59
N ILE A 123 1.33 7.48 -11.43
CA ILE A 123 0.07 7.51 -12.20
C ILE A 123 -1.01 8.34 -11.51
N GLU A 124 -0.97 8.46 -10.17
CA GLU A 124 -1.99 9.26 -9.51
C GLU A 124 -1.80 10.74 -9.85
N PRO A 125 -2.88 11.45 -10.24
CA PRO A 125 -2.81 12.87 -10.50
C PRO A 125 -2.39 13.66 -9.25
N GLU A 126 -1.80 14.83 -9.51
CA GLU A 126 -1.49 15.79 -8.47
C GLU A 126 -2.76 16.51 -7.99
N ILE A 127 -2.64 17.22 -6.86
CA ILE A 127 -3.79 17.92 -6.24
C ILE A 127 -4.28 19.14 -7.05
N ASP A 128 -3.51 19.56 -8.04
CA ASP A 128 -3.89 20.63 -8.96
C ASP A 128 -4.87 20.16 -10.04
N ASP A 129 -5.06 18.85 -10.23
CA ASP A 129 -6.15 18.30 -11.02
C ASP A 129 -7.48 18.46 -10.27
N GLU A 130 -8.32 19.39 -10.76
CA GLU A 130 -9.60 19.73 -10.12
C GLU A 130 -10.54 18.53 -9.98
N MET A 131 -10.58 17.64 -10.98
CA MET A 131 -11.47 16.47 -10.96
C MET A 131 -10.99 15.46 -9.92
N TRP A 132 -9.68 15.25 -9.85
CA TRP A 132 -9.06 14.39 -8.86
C TRP A 132 -9.25 14.93 -7.44
N PHE A 133 -9.04 16.23 -7.25
CA PHE A 133 -9.26 16.91 -5.98
C PHE A 133 -10.71 16.81 -5.51
N GLU A 134 -11.68 17.02 -6.40
CA GLU A 134 -13.11 16.88 -6.07
C GLU A 134 -13.42 15.43 -5.66
N TRP A 135 -12.89 14.45 -6.39
CA TRP A 135 -13.07 13.04 -6.07
C TRP A 135 -12.48 12.69 -4.70
N LEU A 136 -11.23 13.11 -4.42
CA LEU A 136 -10.57 12.91 -3.12
C LEU A 136 -11.34 13.59 -1.99
N SER A 137 -11.82 14.81 -2.22
CA SER A 137 -12.61 15.57 -1.24
C SER A 137 -13.89 14.84 -0.87
N ARG A 138 -14.61 14.30 -1.85
CA ARG A 138 -15.81 13.48 -1.61
C ARG A 138 -15.49 12.20 -0.84
N CYS A 139 -14.35 11.55 -1.12
CA CYS A 139 -13.90 10.40 -0.36
C CYS A 139 -13.63 10.76 1.11
N ALA A 140 -12.93 11.86 1.35
CA ALA A 140 -12.65 12.36 2.69
C ALA A 140 -13.93 12.74 3.46
N GLU A 141 -14.88 13.43 2.82
CA GLU A 141 -16.17 13.77 3.43
C GLU A 141 -16.96 12.54 3.89
N MET A 142 -16.92 11.45 3.11
CA MET A 142 -17.54 10.19 3.51
C MET A 142 -16.91 9.60 4.77
N GLU A 143 -15.58 9.74 4.93
CA GLU A 143 -14.89 9.25 6.12
C GLU A 143 -15.17 10.06 7.39
N VAL A 144 -15.43 11.37 7.26
CA VAL A 144 -15.52 12.31 8.40
C VAL A 144 -16.97 12.57 8.84
N ARG A 145 -17.96 11.85 8.29
CA ARG A 145 -19.36 11.96 8.74
C ARG A 145 -19.48 11.77 10.26
N ILE A 146 -20.32 12.57 10.93
CA ILE A 146 -20.50 12.48 12.39
C ILE A 146 -20.88 11.05 12.83
N SER A 147 -21.64 10.32 12.01
CA SER A 147 -21.97 8.91 12.24
C SER A 147 -20.76 7.98 12.18
N SER A 148 -19.82 8.18 11.24
CA SER A 148 -18.58 7.40 11.18
C SER A 148 -17.68 7.74 12.38
N LEU A 149 -17.57 9.01 12.76
CA LEU A 149 -16.82 9.45 13.95
C LEU A 149 -17.38 8.85 15.25
N LEU A 150 -18.69 8.94 15.47
CA LEU A 150 -19.34 8.34 16.64
C LEU A 150 -19.19 6.82 16.68
N SER A 151 -19.23 6.16 15.52
CA SER A 151 -19.01 4.71 15.46
C SER A 151 -17.60 4.32 15.95
N ARG A 152 -16.58 5.12 15.62
CA ARG A 152 -15.17 4.91 15.98
C ARG A 152 -14.93 4.95 17.50
N LEU A 153 -15.71 5.73 18.25
CA LEU A 153 -15.64 5.78 19.73
C LEU A 153 -15.98 4.44 20.38
N THR A 154 -16.94 3.71 19.82
CA THR A 154 -17.36 2.40 20.37
C THR A 154 -16.54 1.23 19.84
N THR A 155 -15.75 1.45 18.78
CA THR A 155 -14.96 0.39 18.13
C THR A 155 -13.99 -0.29 19.08
N ALA A 156 -13.38 0.42 20.03
CA ALA A 156 -12.47 -0.20 21.02
C ALA A 156 -13.18 -1.27 21.88
N LYS A 157 -14.39 -0.96 22.37
CA LYS A 157 -15.20 -1.88 23.17
C LYS A 157 -15.67 -3.08 22.33
N ARG A 158 -16.12 -2.83 21.10
CA ARG A 158 -16.55 -3.89 20.18
C ARG A 158 -15.41 -4.82 19.82
N TRP A 159 -14.26 -4.26 19.45
CA TRP A 159 -13.05 -4.99 19.09
C TRP A 159 -12.60 -5.92 20.23
N LYS A 160 -12.49 -5.40 21.46
CA LYS A 160 -12.16 -6.21 22.64
C LYS A 160 -13.15 -7.35 22.87
N LYS A 161 -14.46 -7.09 22.71
CA LYS A 161 -15.50 -8.12 22.83
C LYS A 161 -15.36 -9.20 21.76
N HIS A 162 -15.06 -8.84 20.52
CA HIS A 162 -14.86 -9.81 19.43
C HIS A 162 -13.59 -10.63 19.61
N ALA A 163 -12.48 -10.00 20.01
CA ALA A 163 -11.22 -10.70 20.29
C ALA A 163 -11.38 -11.73 21.42
N GLN A 164 -12.11 -11.39 22.49
CA GLN A 164 -12.41 -12.32 23.59
C GLN A 164 -13.26 -13.53 23.16
N ASN A 165 -14.08 -13.38 22.11
CA ASN A 165 -14.94 -14.45 21.59
C ASN A 165 -14.25 -15.28 20.49
N ALA A 166 -13.07 -14.87 20.03
CA ALA A 166 -12.32 -15.56 18.97
C ALA A 166 -11.30 -16.59 19.52
N VAL A 167 -11.10 -16.60 20.84
CA VAL A 167 -10.35 -17.61 21.62
C VAL A 167 -11.33 -18.56 22.27
#